data_AF-A0A8H4KYS5-F1
#
_entry.id   AF-A0A8H4KYS5-F1
#
_cell.length_a   1.000
_cell.length_b   1.000
_cell.length_c   1.000
_cell.angle_alpha   90.00
_cell.angle_beta   90.00
_cell.angle_gamma   90.00
#
_symmetry.space_group_name_H-M   'P 1'
#
loop_
_entity.id
_entity.type
_entity.pdbx_description
1 polymer ?
#
loop_
_entity_poly.entity_id
_entity_poly.type
_entity_poly.pdbx_seq_one_letter_code
_entity_poly.pdbx_strand_id
1 'polypeptide(L)'
;MQLPSRNLRLGLTGDQRLHQGASPLDAILQTNIPSDYTDLRVSSGRPALRIAVNSSRLPRSGCQTTPVLRRPSSPPCQILNHFVKSPDMTEATFDPLVTSVARQASARQVLRLPWHTRSIALGSFFSSETASATKIDPFAKGSAFDNDSLQKTHIVFNPYDGDASFKSCESTSSSTSTDHLSVGIGVGISCFVVSASVSCQYDRHVMENNDSSKTSIMTTYRAGTVTLARPPKLSQVALQTLKYNGGLVAFKKRWGDYYVAGYRIGGDSGVMMSIGSHRKNTSESVTISIKVKVLFFTIQDSWSKSWSQAEADLRVTLSCFSTVEGAFVQENVQLGNPKLPGILQQARSIHQRAQGLTDTIQRKLDQIGVSNDKSVTIEQCAGLCKSGVVVELLLYPVENLRELQYWKTDTNVICM
;
A
#
# COMPACT_ATOMS: atom_id res chain seq x y z
N MET A 1 35.10 72.28 13.62
CA MET A 1 33.64 71.99 13.57
C MET A 1 33.45 70.57 14.12
N GLN A 2 33.39 70.31 15.43
CA GLN A 2 32.37 70.64 16.45
C GLN A 2 30.94 70.17 16.08
N LEU A 3 30.65 68.90 16.43
CA LEU A 3 29.49 68.24 17.09
C LEU A 3 28.08 68.91 17.06
N PRO A 4 26.95 68.16 17.18
CA PRO A 4 26.69 67.08 18.18
C PRO A 4 25.89 65.84 17.68
N SER A 5 26.10 64.61 18.20
CA SER A 5 25.72 64.03 19.50
C SER A 5 24.22 64.13 19.85
N ARG A 6 23.48 63.02 19.70
CA ARG A 6 22.22 62.76 20.43
C ARG A 6 22.26 61.38 21.09
N ASN A 7 22.39 61.40 22.40
CA ASN A 7 22.04 60.31 23.32
C ASN A 7 20.53 60.33 23.57
N LEU A 8 19.89 59.16 23.64
CA LEU A 8 18.63 58.98 24.32
C LEU A 8 18.74 57.72 25.19
N ARG A 9 18.69 57.96 26.50
CA ARG A 9 18.72 56.99 27.59
C ARG A 9 17.46 57.27 28.40
N LEU A 10 16.61 56.28 28.60
CA LEU A 10 15.56 56.29 29.62
C LEU A 10 15.58 54.94 30.34
N GLY A 11 15.78 55.00 31.67
CA GLY A 11 15.74 53.87 32.60
C GLY A 11 14.30 53.39 32.85
N LEU A 12 14.13 52.08 33.08
CA LEU A 12 14.04 51.41 34.39
C LEU A 12 12.68 51.61 35.10
N THR A 13 11.91 50.53 35.24
CA THR A 13 11.50 49.84 36.49
C THR A 13 10.18 49.09 36.29
N GLY A 14 10.07 47.88 36.85
CA GLY A 14 8.81 47.12 36.85
C GLY A 14 9.00 45.61 37.01
N ASP A 15 9.35 45.20 38.23
CA ASP A 15 9.44 43.82 38.69
C ASP A 15 8.04 43.32 39.13
N GLN A 16 7.58 42.15 38.68
CA GLN A 16 6.81 41.15 39.47
C GLN A 16 6.25 39.97 38.64
N ARG A 17 6.85 38.80 38.90
CA ARG A 17 6.28 37.47 39.25
C ARG A 17 5.15 36.81 38.42
N LEU A 18 5.54 35.65 37.88
CA LEU A 18 4.93 34.31 37.99
C LEU A 18 3.43 34.14 37.72
N HIS A 19 3.12 33.56 36.55
CA HIS A 19 2.17 32.45 36.45
C HIS A 19 2.70 31.37 35.50
N GLN A 20 2.72 30.14 36.01
CA GLN A 20 3.02 28.90 35.29
C GLN A 20 1.88 28.51 34.36
N GLY A 21 2.22 27.83 33.26
CA GLY A 21 1.40 26.76 32.69
C GLY A 21 0.54 27.12 31.48
N ALA A 22 1.16 27.21 30.31
CA ALA A 22 0.48 26.90 29.05
C ALA A 22 1.48 26.28 28.06
N SER A 23 1.13 25.09 27.56
CA SER A 23 1.89 24.33 26.55
C SER A 23 1.92 25.08 25.21
N PRO A 24 3.04 25.12 24.47
CA PRO A 24 3.12 25.82 23.18
C PRO A 24 2.35 25.15 22.02
N LEU A 25 1.63 24.05 22.25
CA LEU A 25 1.01 23.23 21.20
C LEU A 25 -0.41 23.66 20.79
N ASP A 26 -1.09 24.52 21.55
CA ASP A 26 -2.50 24.86 21.28
C ASP A 26 -2.70 26.14 20.45
N ALA A 27 -1.63 26.87 20.11
CA ALA A 27 -1.73 28.17 19.43
C ALA A 27 -1.54 28.14 17.89
N ILE A 28 -1.31 26.97 17.28
CA ILE A 28 -0.93 26.87 15.84
C ILE A 28 -2.06 26.33 14.94
N LEU A 29 -3.22 25.95 15.49
CA LEU A 29 -4.32 25.36 14.71
C LEU A 29 -5.37 26.35 14.14
N GLN A 30 -5.10 27.66 14.06
CA GLN A 30 -6.11 28.65 13.64
C GLN A 30 -5.76 29.58 12.47
N THR A 31 -4.77 29.30 11.65
CA THR A 31 -4.52 30.14 10.47
C THR A 31 -4.24 29.35 9.20
N ASN A 32 -5.04 29.68 8.17
CA ASN A 32 -4.94 29.30 6.75
C ASN A 32 -5.72 28.06 6.30
N ILE A 33 -7.06 28.21 6.24
CA ILE A 33 -7.90 27.51 5.26
C ILE A 33 -8.20 28.51 4.14
N PRO A 34 -7.86 28.23 2.86
CA PRO A 34 -8.34 29.04 1.74
C PRO A 34 -9.86 28.91 1.62
N SER A 35 -10.56 30.03 1.73
CA SER A 35 -11.98 30.13 1.44
C SER A 35 -12.18 30.14 -0.07
N ASP A 36 -12.42 28.98 -0.68
CA ASP A 36 -13.09 28.86 -1.98
C ASP A 36 -13.42 27.39 -2.22
N TYR A 37 -14.59 26.95 -1.75
CA TYR A 37 -15.38 25.81 -2.26
C TYR A 37 -16.67 25.72 -1.43
N THR A 38 -17.61 26.63 -1.67
CA THR A 38 -19.02 26.47 -1.28
C THR A 38 -19.83 26.31 -2.55
N ASP A 39 -20.22 25.08 -2.88
CA ASP A 39 -21.57 24.73 -3.33
C ASP A 39 -21.64 23.31 -3.87
N LEU A 40 -21.92 22.33 -2.99
CA LEU A 40 -22.62 21.11 -3.38
C LEU A 40 -23.58 20.71 -2.27
N ARG A 41 -24.87 21.02 -2.49
CA ARG A 41 -26.00 20.57 -1.67
C ARG A 41 -26.10 19.05 -1.71
N VAL A 42 -25.97 18.39 -0.56
CA VAL A 42 -26.35 16.98 -0.38
C VAL A 42 -27.74 16.94 0.25
N SER A 43 -28.74 16.46 -0.51
CA SER A 43 -30.07 16.15 0.02
C SER A 43 -30.05 14.80 0.74
N SER A 44 -30.10 14.83 2.07
CA SER A 44 -30.24 13.63 2.89
C SER A 44 -31.72 13.22 3.02
N GLY A 45 -32.09 12.12 2.38
CA GLY A 45 -33.38 11.45 2.60
C GLY A 45 -33.16 9.94 2.76
N ARG A 46 -33.19 9.44 4.01
CA ARG A 46 -33.39 8.02 4.31
C ARG A 46 -34.35 7.89 5.49
N PRO A 47 -35.39 7.03 5.40
CA PRO A 47 -36.23 6.70 6.53
C PRO A 47 -35.61 5.56 7.36
N ALA A 48 -35.86 5.63 8.67
CA ALA A 48 -35.45 4.68 9.68
C ALA A 48 -36.17 3.34 9.54
N LEU A 49 -35.43 2.23 9.65
CA LEU A 49 -35.97 0.88 9.72
C LEU A 49 -35.73 0.35 11.15
N ARG A 50 -36.82 0.29 11.93
CA ARG A 50 -36.88 -0.32 13.27
C ARG A 50 -36.84 -1.84 13.10
N ILE A 51 -35.87 -2.51 13.72
CA ILE A 51 -35.88 -3.97 13.91
C ILE A 51 -36.31 -4.24 15.35
N ALA A 52 -37.47 -4.87 15.49
CA ALA A 52 -38.01 -5.35 16.75
C ALA A 52 -37.30 -6.65 17.16
N VAL A 53 -36.79 -6.68 18.39
CA VAL A 53 -36.30 -7.89 19.06
C VAL A 53 -37.53 -8.62 19.60
N ASN A 54 -37.73 -9.88 19.19
CA ASN A 54 -38.73 -10.73 19.80
C ASN A 54 -38.10 -12.04 20.28
N SER A 55 -38.24 -12.26 21.57
CA SER A 55 -37.70 -13.38 22.35
C SER A 55 -38.81 -14.38 22.63
N SER A 56 -38.63 -15.65 22.23
CA SER A 56 -39.49 -16.73 22.74
C SER A 56 -38.83 -18.11 22.61
N ARG A 57 -38.43 -18.62 23.79
CA ARG A 57 -38.58 -19.96 24.39
C ARG A 57 -38.50 -21.24 23.53
N LEU A 58 -37.68 -22.14 24.09
CA LEU A 58 -37.52 -23.61 23.90
C LEU A 58 -38.84 -24.42 23.92
N PRO A 59 -38.82 -25.67 23.44
CA PRO A 59 -38.72 -26.79 24.39
C PRO A 59 -37.76 -27.94 24.01
N ARG A 60 -37.51 -28.77 25.02
CA ARG A 60 -36.61 -29.94 25.13
C ARG A 60 -37.11 -31.23 24.45
N SER A 61 -36.18 -32.18 24.32
CA SER A 61 -36.27 -33.66 24.27
C SER A 61 -35.79 -34.24 22.92
N GLY A 62 -35.03 -35.34 22.84
CA GLY A 62 -34.58 -36.31 23.83
C GLY A 62 -33.45 -37.19 23.28
N CYS A 63 -32.88 -38.02 24.16
CA CYS A 63 -31.79 -38.98 23.96
C CYS A 63 -32.02 -39.97 22.81
N GLN A 64 -30.92 -40.36 22.14
CA GLN A 64 -30.61 -41.77 21.86
C GLN A 64 -29.13 -41.97 21.49
N THR A 65 -28.58 -43.09 21.93
CA THR A 65 -27.17 -43.47 22.03
C THR A 65 -26.74 -44.49 20.96
N THR A 66 -25.54 -44.28 20.38
CA THR A 66 -24.53 -45.28 19.89
C THR A 66 -24.89 -46.20 18.69
N PRO A 67 -23.93 -46.78 17.91
CA PRO A 67 -22.56 -47.15 18.31
C PRO A 67 -21.39 -46.88 17.34
N VAL A 68 -20.22 -47.09 17.95
CA VAL A 68 -18.83 -47.08 17.48
C VAL A 68 -18.55 -48.23 16.49
N LEU A 69 -17.82 -47.94 15.41
CA LEU A 69 -17.15 -48.95 14.58
C LEU A 69 -15.67 -48.59 14.40
N ARG A 70 -14.81 -49.45 14.95
CA ARG A 70 -13.34 -49.43 14.82
C ARG A 70 -12.91 -50.24 13.60
N ARG A 71 -11.82 -49.80 12.95
CA ARG A 71 -10.60 -50.56 12.50
C ARG A 71 -10.00 -49.91 11.23
N PRO A 72 -8.76 -50.23 10.82
CA PRO A 72 -7.56 -50.61 11.59
C PRO A 72 -6.33 -49.75 11.23
N SER A 73 -5.32 -49.82 12.10
CA SER A 73 -3.97 -49.27 11.96
C SER A 73 -3.10 -50.06 10.97
N SER A 74 -2.33 -49.35 10.14
CA SER A 74 -1.21 -49.89 9.37
C SER A 74 0.03 -48.99 9.56
N PRO A 75 1.26 -49.55 9.60
CA PRO A 75 2.47 -48.84 10.02
C PRO A 75 3.11 -47.99 8.89
N PRO A 76 3.97 -47.01 9.24
CA PRO A 76 4.50 -46.05 8.27
C PRO A 76 5.70 -46.62 7.48
N CYS A 77 5.65 -46.46 6.16
CA CYS A 77 6.83 -46.58 5.30
C CYS A 77 7.76 -45.37 5.53
N GLN A 78 8.97 -45.64 6.03
CA GLN A 78 10.06 -44.67 6.05
C GLN A 78 10.64 -44.54 4.64
N ILE A 79 10.43 -43.40 4.00
CA ILE A 79 11.22 -42.98 2.83
C ILE A 79 12.14 -41.86 3.33
N LEU A 80 13.45 -42.17 3.37
CA LEU A 80 14.52 -41.21 3.57
C LEU A 80 14.51 -40.21 2.40
N ASN A 81 14.15 -38.96 2.68
CA ASN A 81 14.50 -37.83 1.83
C ASN A 81 15.63 -37.05 2.49
N HIS A 82 16.84 -37.24 1.96
CA HIS A 82 17.95 -36.30 2.15
C HIS A 82 17.57 -34.97 1.48
N PHE A 83 17.00 -34.05 2.26
CA PHE A 83 16.83 -32.66 1.86
C PHE A 83 18.12 -31.91 2.17
N VAL A 84 18.81 -31.48 1.12
CA VAL A 84 19.89 -30.49 1.19
C VAL A 84 19.27 -29.17 1.64
N LYS A 85 19.51 -28.80 2.90
CA LYS A 85 19.13 -27.49 3.48
C LYS A 85 19.91 -26.39 2.78
N SER A 86 19.24 -25.63 1.91
CA SER A 86 19.62 -24.24 1.67
C SER A 86 18.99 -23.37 2.77
N PRO A 87 19.59 -22.24 3.18
CA PRO A 87 19.13 -21.44 4.31
C PRO A 87 17.88 -20.67 3.91
N ASP A 88 16.72 -21.31 4.10
CA ASP A 88 15.42 -20.72 3.89
C ASP A 88 15.02 -19.93 5.15
N MET A 89 14.55 -18.69 4.96
CA MET A 89 13.96 -17.91 6.05
C MET A 89 12.72 -18.64 6.54
N THR A 90 12.80 -19.24 7.72
CA THR A 90 11.71 -20.01 8.31
C THR A 90 10.46 -19.17 8.49
N GLU A 91 9.32 -19.75 8.10
CA GLU A 91 7.92 -19.29 8.20
C GLU A 91 7.47 -18.79 9.61
N ALA A 92 8.34 -18.87 10.62
CA ALA A 92 8.06 -18.54 12.02
C ALA A 92 8.29 -17.05 12.40
N THR A 93 8.60 -16.17 11.46
CA THR A 93 8.88 -14.74 11.72
C THR A 93 7.98 -13.80 10.91
N PHE A 94 6.82 -14.26 10.47
CA PHE A 94 5.88 -13.39 9.77
C PHE A 94 4.92 -12.74 10.76
N ASP A 95 5.02 -11.41 10.90
CA ASP A 95 4.09 -10.61 11.71
C ASP A 95 2.66 -10.81 11.17
N PRO A 96 1.71 -11.32 11.98
CA PRO A 96 0.34 -11.56 11.55
C PRO A 96 -0.41 -10.28 11.14
N LEU A 97 0.14 -9.10 11.44
CA LEU A 97 -0.40 -7.81 11.00
C LEU A 97 -0.01 -7.47 9.56
N VAL A 98 1.02 -8.10 9.00
CA VAL A 98 1.39 -7.94 7.59
C VAL A 98 0.55 -8.92 6.77
N THR A 99 -0.16 -8.44 5.75
CA THR A 99 -0.94 -9.31 4.85
C THR A 99 -0.04 -9.83 3.74
N SER A 100 -0.02 -11.15 3.48
CA SER A 100 0.71 -11.74 2.36
C SER A 100 -0.22 -12.12 1.21
N VAL A 101 0.32 -12.22 -0.02
CA VAL A 101 -0.42 -12.77 -1.19
C VAL A 101 -1.03 -14.11 -0.84
N ALA A 102 -0.24 -15.05 -0.30
CA ALA A 102 -0.71 -16.39 0.06
C ALA A 102 -1.92 -16.36 1.00
N ARG A 103 -1.92 -15.48 2.01
CA ARG A 103 -3.00 -15.36 2.99
C ARG A 103 -4.27 -14.78 2.38
N GLN A 104 -4.15 -13.74 1.55
CA GLN A 104 -5.32 -13.19 0.86
C GLN A 104 -5.87 -14.18 -0.17
N ALA A 105 -4.98 -14.91 -0.84
CA ALA A 105 -5.34 -15.90 -1.84
C ALA A 105 -6.06 -17.10 -1.24
N SER A 106 -5.63 -17.59 -0.07
CA SER A 106 -6.29 -18.68 0.65
C SER A 106 -7.70 -18.30 1.12
N ALA A 107 -7.93 -17.01 1.42
CA ALA A 107 -9.24 -16.45 1.70
C ALA A 107 -10.09 -16.19 0.43
N ARG A 108 -9.56 -16.46 -0.77
CA ARG A 108 -10.22 -16.26 -2.08
C ARG A 108 -10.71 -14.84 -2.30
N GLN A 109 -9.99 -13.87 -1.77
CA GLN A 109 -10.32 -12.44 -1.91
C GLN A 109 -9.71 -11.88 -3.20
N VAL A 110 -10.28 -10.78 -3.70
CA VAL A 110 -9.64 -9.99 -4.76
C VAL A 110 -8.28 -9.51 -4.24
N LEU A 111 -7.21 -9.82 -4.97
CA LEU A 111 -5.87 -9.37 -4.60
C LEU A 111 -5.61 -8.00 -5.19
N ARG A 112 -5.04 -7.12 -4.38
CA ARG A 112 -4.51 -5.83 -4.81
C ARG A 112 -3.01 -5.89 -4.72
N LEU A 113 -2.34 -5.91 -5.87
CA LEU A 113 -0.88 -5.95 -5.92
C LEU A 113 -0.33 -4.58 -6.27
N PRO A 114 0.52 -3.97 -5.42
CA PRO A 114 1.30 -2.81 -5.83
C PRO A 114 2.00 -3.07 -7.16
N TRP A 115 1.98 -2.09 -8.05
CA TRP A 115 2.51 -2.27 -9.40
C TRP A 115 3.58 -1.24 -9.75
N HIS A 116 4.27 -1.48 -10.86
CA HIS A 116 5.33 -0.63 -11.37
C HIS A 116 5.12 -0.38 -12.87
N THR A 117 6.05 0.32 -13.53
CA THR A 117 5.90 0.76 -14.93
C THR A 117 5.93 -0.36 -15.98
N ARG A 118 6.02 -1.63 -15.58
CA ARG A 118 5.95 -2.77 -16.50
C ARG A 118 4.54 -2.91 -17.04
N SER A 119 4.44 -2.98 -18.36
CA SER A 119 3.19 -3.28 -19.03
C SER A 119 2.72 -4.70 -18.69
N ILE A 120 1.47 -4.81 -18.27
CA ILE A 120 0.78 -6.09 -18.04
C ILE A 120 -0.60 -6.00 -18.69
N ALA A 121 -1.02 -7.02 -19.42
CA ALA A 121 -2.30 -6.99 -20.12
C ALA A 121 -3.45 -7.36 -19.17
N LEU A 122 -4.62 -6.76 -19.38
CA LEU A 122 -5.85 -7.28 -18.79
C LEU A 122 -6.10 -8.71 -19.31
N GLY A 123 -6.55 -9.60 -18.43
CA GLY A 123 -6.72 -11.01 -18.73
C GLY A 123 -5.45 -11.87 -18.66
N SER A 124 -4.30 -11.30 -18.28
CA SER A 124 -3.13 -12.08 -17.88
C SER A 124 -3.42 -12.87 -16.61
N PHE A 125 -2.99 -14.13 -16.55
CA PHE A 125 -3.22 -14.98 -15.38
C PHE A 125 -2.03 -14.94 -14.42
N PHE A 126 -2.32 -15.13 -13.14
CA PHE A 126 -1.39 -15.02 -12.01
C PHE A 126 -1.53 -16.24 -11.09
N SER A 127 -0.39 -16.78 -10.67
CA SER A 127 -0.28 -17.88 -9.71
C SER A 127 0.16 -17.36 -8.33
N SER A 128 -0.77 -17.39 -7.37
CA SER A 128 -0.50 -16.97 -5.98
C SER A 128 0.49 -17.89 -5.27
N GLU A 129 0.50 -19.17 -5.63
CA GLU A 129 1.46 -20.17 -5.14
C GLU A 129 2.88 -19.84 -5.61
N THR A 130 3.05 -19.62 -6.93
CA THR A 130 4.35 -19.26 -7.52
C THR A 130 4.88 -17.95 -6.95
N ALA A 131 3.99 -16.97 -6.75
CA ALA A 131 4.31 -15.66 -6.20
C ALA A 131 4.85 -15.72 -4.77
N SER A 132 4.44 -16.73 -4.00
CA SER A 132 4.80 -16.86 -2.58
C SER A 132 6.01 -17.78 -2.35
N ALA A 133 6.23 -18.76 -3.23
CA ALA A 133 7.22 -19.82 -3.02
C ALA A 133 8.51 -19.64 -3.83
N THR A 134 8.52 -18.84 -4.90
CA THR A 134 9.64 -18.83 -5.86
C THR A 134 10.03 -17.42 -6.32
N LYS A 135 11.27 -17.25 -6.78
CA LYS A 135 11.73 -16.03 -7.48
C LYS A 135 11.42 -16.08 -8.99
N ILE A 136 10.34 -16.77 -9.36
CA ILE A 136 9.90 -16.92 -10.76
C ILE A 136 8.76 -15.94 -11.00
N ASP A 137 8.62 -15.48 -12.25
CA ASP A 137 7.48 -14.63 -12.64
C ASP A 137 6.16 -15.40 -12.40
N PRO A 138 5.27 -14.92 -11.51
CA PRO A 138 4.01 -15.58 -11.21
C PRO A 138 2.96 -15.39 -12.31
N PHE A 139 3.23 -14.56 -13.32
CA PHE A 139 2.33 -14.38 -14.45
C PHE A 139 2.55 -15.46 -15.52
N ALA A 140 1.47 -16.10 -15.96
CA ALA A 140 1.54 -17.12 -16.99
C ALA A 140 1.90 -16.51 -18.35
N LYS A 141 2.66 -17.27 -19.16
CA LYS A 141 3.08 -16.86 -20.51
C LYS A 141 1.92 -16.75 -21.51
N GLY A 142 0.77 -17.35 -21.20
CA GLY A 142 -0.43 -17.33 -22.05
C GLY A 142 -1.70 -17.12 -21.23
N SER A 143 -2.77 -16.70 -21.90
CA SER A 143 -4.08 -16.53 -21.27
C SER A 143 -4.92 -17.80 -21.40
N ALA A 144 -5.76 -18.08 -20.40
CA ALA A 144 -6.79 -19.10 -20.51
C ALA A 144 -8.04 -18.58 -21.25
N PHE A 145 -8.17 -17.27 -21.41
CA PHE A 145 -9.27 -16.64 -22.12
C PHE A 145 -9.18 -16.86 -23.63
N ASP A 146 -10.33 -16.94 -24.26
CA ASP A 146 -10.45 -16.89 -25.71
C ASP A 146 -10.00 -15.51 -26.22
N ASN A 147 -9.12 -15.49 -27.22
CA ASN A 147 -8.49 -14.25 -27.67
C ASN A 147 -9.51 -13.29 -28.30
N ASP A 148 -10.43 -13.80 -29.12
CA ASP A 148 -11.48 -13.00 -29.74
C ASP A 148 -12.42 -12.43 -28.69
N SER A 149 -12.80 -13.24 -27.69
CA SER A 149 -13.60 -12.78 -26.56
C SER A 149 -12.88 -11.71 -25.74
N LEU A 150 -11.57 -11.87 -25.50
CA LEU A 150 -10.77 -10.92 -24.74
C LEU A 150 -10.69 -9.57 -25.48
N GLN A 151 -10.38 -9.59 -26.78
CA GLN A 151 -10.28 -8.39 -27.60
C GLN A 151 -11.62 -7.64 -27.78
N LYS A 152 -12.73 -8.37 -27.85
CA LYS A 152 -14.09 -7.79 -27.95
C LYS A 152 -14.66 -7.32 -26.61
N THR A 153 -13.99 -7.63 -25.50
CA THR A 153 -14.48 -7.23 -24.18
C THR A 153 -14.18 -5.75 -23.96
N HIS A 154 -15.24 -5.00 -23.69
CA HIS A 154 -15.13 -3.57 -23.42
C HIS A 154 -14.33 -3.32 -22.14
N ILE A 155 -13.42 -2.35 -22.17
CA ILE A 155 -12.66 -1.89 -21.01
C ILE A 155 -13.24 -0.54 -20.61
N VAL A 156 -13.53 -0.38 -19.32
CA VAL A 156 -14.22 0.78 -18.77
C VAL A 156 -13.33 1.45 -17.73
N PHE A 157 -13.20 2.76 -17.82
CA PHE A 157 -12.67 3.59 -16.76
C PHE A 157 -13.81 4.09 -15.87
N ASN A 158 -13.71 3.85 -14.57
CA ASN A 158 -14.66 4.32 -13.57
C ASN A 158 -13.96 5.31 -12.61
N PRO A 159 -14.21 6.63 -12.72
CA PRO A 159 -13.60 7.63 -11.86
C PRO A 159 -14.25 7.70 -10.46
N TYR A 160 -15.45 7.15 -10.30
CA TYR A 160 -16.23 7.27 -9.06
C TYR A 160 -15.76 6.35 -7.92
N ASP A 161 -14.72 5.54 -8.15
CA ASP A 161 -14.00 4.77 -7.11
C ASP A 161 -12.69 5.48 -6.69
N GLY A 162 -12.60 6.77 -7.00
CA GLY A 162 -11.51 7.63 -6.56
C GLY A 162 -11.61 7.95 -5.06
N ASP A 163 -10.47 7.97 -4.40
CA ASP A 163 -10.32 8.34 -3.00
C ASP A 163 -8.97 9.03 -2.82
N ALA A 164 -8.91 10.01 -1.93
CA ALA A 164 -7.70 10.75 -1.61
C ALA A 164 -7.48 10.68 -0.11
N SER A 165 -6.29 10.25 0.31
CA SER A 165 -5.97 10.17 1.72
C SER A 165 -4.62 10.81 2.02
N PHE A 166 -4.58 11.50 3.16
CA PHE A 166 -3.36 12.03 3.75
C PHE A 166 -3.18 11.36 5.10
N LYS A 167 -2.01 10.74 5.31
CA LYS A 167 -1.67 10.03 6.55
C LYS A 167 -0.36 10.59 7.08
N SER A 168 -0.38 11.08 8.32
CA SER A 168 0.80 11.48 9.08
C SER A 168 0.91 10.59 10.30
N CYS A 169 2.06 9.97 10.50
CA CYS A 169 2.32 9.06 11.61
C CYS A 169 3.62 9.42 12.28
N GLU A 170 3.62 9.47 13.61
CA GLU A 170 4.79 9.67 14.43
C GLU A 170 4.89 8.54 15.46
N SER A 171 6.09 8.01 15.65
CA SER A 171 6.36 7.05 16.70
C SER A 171 7.72 7.27 17.35
N THR A 172 7.80 6.90 18.62
CA THR A 172 9.01 6.93 19.45
C THR A 172 9.43 5.52 19.88
N SER A 173 8.89 4.50 19.21
CA SER A 173 9.25 3.10 19.39
C SER A 173 9.78 2.51 18.08
N SER A 174 10.79 1.66 18.20
CA SER A 174 11.24 0.84 17.08
C SER A 174 10.22 -0.25 16.70
N SER A 175 9.30 -0.60 17.61
CA SER A 175 8.31 -1.67 17.42
C SER A 175 7.05 -1.27 16.64
N THR A 176 6.93 -0.03 16.20
CA THR A 176 5.72 0.53 15.55
C THR A 176 5.93 0.84 14.07
N SER A 177 6.84 0.13 13.39
CA SER A 177 7.14 0.35 11.97
C SER A 177 5.93 0.12 11.05
N THR A 178 4.97 -0.70 11.45
CA THR A 178 3.74 -0.98 10.68
C THR A 178 2.88 0.27 10.45
N ASP A 179 2.93 1.25 11.36
CA ASP A 179 2.20 2.51 11.24
C ASP A 179 2.75 3.40 10.11
N HIS A 180 4.01 3.20 9.74
CA HIS A 180 4.72 3.98 8.73
C HIS A 180 4.69 3.35 7.32
N LEU A 181 4.05 2.18 7.16
CA LEU A 181 3.89 1.50 5.87
C LEU A 181 2.99 2.28 4.91
N SER A 182 3.24 2.04 3.62
CA SER A 182 2.42 2.52 2.51
C SER A 182 1.01 1.91 2.53
N VAL A 183 0.09 2.53 1.78
CA VAL A 183 -1.33 2.12 1.72
C VAL A 183 -1.53 0.74 1.05
N GLY A 184 -0.53 0.25 0.28
CA GLY A 184 -0.54 -1.09 -0.32
C GLY A 184 -0.15 -2.24 0.62
N ILE A 185 -0.17 -1.98 1.93
CA ILE A 185 0.16 -2.84 3.10
C ILE A 185 0.57 -4.27 2.73
N GLY A 186 1.88 -4.56 2.82
CA GLY A 186 2.41 -5.90 3.12
C GLY A 186 2.30 -6.96 2.02
N VAL A 187 1.32 -6.86 1.12
CA VAL A 187 0.98 -7.90 0.13
C VAL A 187 2.20 -8.19 -0.76
N GLY A 188 2.99 -7.16 -1.05
CA GLY A 188 4.14 -7.25 -1.94
C GLY A 188 5.47 -7.71 -1.34
N ILE A 189 5.63 -7.75 -0.01
CA ILE A 189 6.97 -7.93 0.60
C ILE A 189 7.56 -9.30 0.26
N SER A 190 6.73 -10.34 0.22
CA SER A 190 7.11 -11.70 -0.15
C SER A 190 6.98 -12.01 -1.65
N CYS A 191 6.36 -11.13 -2.44
CA CYS A 191 6.15 -11.35 -3.87
C CYS A 191 7.26 -10.70 -4.69
N PHE A 192 8.11 -11.52 -5.32
CA PHE A 192 9.27 -11.05 -6.06
C PHE A 192 8.94 -10.01 -7.15
N VAL A 193 7.87 -10.22 -7.94
CA VAL A 193 7.53 -9.30 -9.03
C VAL A 193 7.01 -7.95 -8.52
N VAL A 194 6.38 -7.95 -7.35
CA VAL A 194 5.88 -6.72 -6.72
C VAL A 194 7.00 -5.97 -5.99
N SER A 195 8.08 -6.67 -5.59
CA SER A 195 9.23 -6.06 -4.91
C SER A 195 9.96 -4.98 -5.72
N ALA A 196 9.77 -4.95 -7.04
CA ALA A 196 10.29 -3.90 -7.91
C ALA A 196 9.54 -2.56 -7.72
N SER A 197 8.32 -2.57 -7.17
CA SER A 197 7.59 -1.33 -6.88
C SER A 197 8.31 -0.50 -5.82
N VAL A 198 8.39 0.81 -6.05
CA VAL A 198 9.01 1.76 -5.11
C VAL A 198 8.29 1.82 -3.77
N SER A 199 6.97 1.59 -3.72
CA SER A 199 6.24 1.51 -2.45
C SER A 199 6.63 0.25 -1.66
N CYS A 200 6.88 -0.87 -2.33
CA CYS A 200 7.36 -2.09 -1.67
C CYS A 200 8.82 -2.00 -1.21
N GLN A 201 9.67 -1.29 -1.96
CA GLN A 201 11.04 -0.98 -1.51
C GLN A 201 11.01 -0.10 -0.25
N TYR A 202 10.15 0.92 -0.24
CA TYR A 202 9.90 1.74 0.94
C TYR A 202 9.39 0.90 2.12
N ASP A 203 8.35 0.08 1.92
CA ASP A 203 7.78 -0.76 2.98
C ASP A 203 8.80 -1.74 3.57
N ARG A 204 9.62 -2.35 2.71
CA ARG A 204 10.74 -3.20 3.17
C ARG A 204 11.70 -2.42 4.05
N HIS A 205 12.11 -1.23 3.61
CA HIS A 205 13.03 -0.40 4.37
C HIS A 205 12.43 0.06 5.71
N VAL A 206 11.14 0.40 5.75
CA VAL A 206 10.42 0.73 6.99
C VAL A 206 10.44 -0.45 7.98
N MET A 207 10.22 -1.67 7.50
CA MET A 207 10.23 -2.87 8.34
C MET A 207 11.63 -3.25 8.85
N GLU A 208 12.68 -3.03 8.04
CA GLU A 208 14.07 -3.29 8.42
C GLU A 208 14.63 -2.19 9.35
N ASN A 209 13.96 -1.05 9.42
CA ASN A 209 14.38 0.10 10.20
C ASN A 209 14.06 -0.06 11.69
N ASN A 210 15.11 -0.18 12.49
CA ASN A 210 15.06 -0.35 13.94
C ASN A 210 15.33 0.94 14.73
N ASP A 211 15.29 2.10 14.07
CA ASP A 211 15.50 3.38 14.72
C ASP A 211 14.40 3.64 15.77
N SER A 212 14.81 4.27 16.87
CA SER A 212 13.96 4.53 18.02
C SER A 212 12.88 5.56 17.75
N SER A 213 13.13 6.53 16.88
CA SER A 213 12.13 7.55 16.55
C SER A 213 11.88 7.59 15.06
N LYS A 214 10.62 7.57 14.66
CA LYS A 214 10.19 7.59 13.26
C LYS A 214 9.08 8.61 13.07
N THR A 215 9.09 9.28 11.95
CA THR A 215 7.95 10.10 11.52
C THR A 215 7.80 10.00 10.02
N SER A 216 6.57 9.82 9.57
CA SER A 216 6.26 9.67 8.16
C SER A 216 5.04 10.49 7.77
N ILE A 217 5.10 11.07 6.58
CA ILE A 217 3.95 11.64 5.89
C ILE A 217 3.75 10.84 4.61
N MET A 218 2.51 10.50 4.34
CA MET A 218 2.06 9.78 3.15
C MET A 218 0.89 10.53 2.54
N THR A 219 0.93 10.72 1.22
CA THR A 219 -0.18 11.22 0.43
C THR A 219 -0.51 10.21 -0.63
N THR A 220 -1.77 9.82 -0.71
CA THR A 220 -2.27 8.91 -1.71
C THR A 220 -3.45 9.53 -2.42
N TYR A 221 -3.49 9.31 -3.73
CA TYR A 221 -4.60 9.73 -4.57
C TYR A 221 -4.98 8.57 -5.49
N ARG A 222 -6.27 8.30 -5.60
CA ARG A 222 -6.85 7.33 -6.51
C ARG A 222 -7.80 8.09 -7.42
N ALA A 223 -7.52 8.02 -8.72
CA ALA A 223 -8.35 8.66 -9.74
C ALA A 223 -9.51 7.76 -10.19
N GLY A 224 -9.43 6.46 -9.92
CA GLY A 224 -10.45 5.49 -10.29
C GLY A 224 -9.89 4.12 -10.64
N THR A 225 -10.67 3.33 -11.37
CA THR A 225 -10.31 1.98 -11.80
C THR A 225 -10.53 1.79 -13.30
N VAL A 226 -9.64 1.03 -13.94
CA VAL A 226 -9.81 0.55 -15.32
C VAL A 226 -10.05 -0.94 -15.27
N THR A 227 -11.19 -1.42 -15.73
CA THR A 227 -11.58 -2.83 -15.59
C THR A 227 -12.21 -3.38 -16.87
N LEU A 228 -12.14 -4.70 -17.04
CA LEU A 228 -12.96 -5.40 -18.01
C LEU A 228 -14.44 -5.31 -17.59
N ALA A 229 -15.32 -4.81 -18.47
CA ALA A 229 -16.75 -4.65 -18.17
C ALA A 229 -17.42 -5.98 -17.79
N ARG A 230 -16.88 -7.08 -18.30
CA ARG A 230 -17.26 -8.46 -17.95
C ARG A 230 -16.06 -9.38 -18.12
N PRO A 231 -16.00 -10.52 -17.40
CA PRO A 231 -14.98 -11.51 -17.66
C PRO A 231 -15.09 -12.07 -19.09
N PRO A 232 -13.98 -12.19 -19.85
CA PRO A 232 -13.95 -12.86 -21.14
C PRO A 232 -14.28 -14.36 -21.02
N LYS A 233 -14.70 -14.97 -22.12
CA LYS A 233 -14.94 -16.41 -22.19
C LYS A 233 -13.64 -17.20 -22.10
N LEU A 234 -13.69 -18.40 -21.55
CA LEU A 234 -12.53 -19.29 -21.59
C LEU A 234 -12.32 -19.86 -22.99
N SER A 235 -11.07 -20.08 -23.35
CA SER A 235 -10.69 -20.78 -24.57
C SER A 235 -11.14 -22.24 -24.53
N GLN A 236 -11.28 -22.87 -25.70
CA GLN A 236 -11.62 -24.30 -25.78
C GLN A 236 -10.60 -25.18 -25.05
N VAL A 237 -9.31 -24.83 -25.11
CA VAL A 237 -8.23 -25.54 -24.41
C VAL A 237 -8.37 -25.45 -22.89
N ALA A 238 -8.76 -24.27 -22.38
CA ALA A 238 -9.07 -24.08 -20.98
C ALA A 238 -10.26 -24.93 -20.53
N LEU A 239 -11.35 -24.92 -21.31
CA LEU A 239 -12.54 -25.73 -21.02
C LEU A 239 -12.24 -27.23 -21.08
N GLN A 240 -11.46 -27.70 -22.05
CA GLN A 240 -11.01 -29.10 -22.11
C GLN A 240 -10.15 -29.46 -20.90
N THR A 241 -9.28 -28.56 -20.45
CA THR A 241 -8.45 -28.80 -19.27
C THR A 241 -9.31 -28.99 -18.01
N LEU A 242 -10.35 -28.16 -17.88
CA LEU A 242 -11.32 -28.26 -16.79
C LEU A 242 -12.16 -29.54 -16.87
N LYS A 243 -12.60 -29.95 -18.06
CA LYS A 243 -13.48 -31.12 -18.21
C LYS A 243 -12.74 -32.45 -18.15
N TYR A 244 -11.59 -32.55 -18.80
CA TYR A 244 -10.96 -33.84 -19.09
C TYR A 244 -9.55 -33.99 -18.51
N ASN A 245 -8.81 -32.89 -18.33
CA ASN A 245 -7.37 -32.97 -17.99
C ASN A 245 -7.08 -32.58 -16.55
N GLY A 246 -7.78 -33.17 -15.57
CA GLY A 246 -7.49 -32.97 -14.15
C GLY A 246 -8.15 -31.76 -13.49
N GLY A 247 -9.14 -31.16 -14.15
CA GLY A 247 -10.06 -30.21 -13.51
C GLY A 247 -9.44 -28.88 -13.11
N LEU A 248 -10.01 -28.27 -12.07
CA LEU A 248 -9.57 -26.98 -11.54
C LEU A 248 -8.11 -26.99 -11.08
N VAL A 249 -7.62 -28.12 -10.53
CA VAL A 249 -6.23 -28.24 -10.07
C VAL A 249 -5.27 -28.11 -11.24
N ALA A 250 -5.52 -28.83 -12.33
CA ALA A 250 -4.70 -28.74 -13.53
C ALA A 250 -4.79 -27.38 -14.22
N PHE A 251 -5.98 -26.78 -14.25
CA PHE A 251 -6.17 -25.42 -14.75
C PHE A 251 -5.31 -24.41 -13.98
N LYS A 252 -5.40 -24.42 -12.65
CA LYS A 252 -4.63 -23.51 -11.79
C LYS A 252 -3.13 -23.72 -11.92
N LYS A 253 -2.70 -24.98 -12.02
CA LYS A 253 -1.29 -25.31 -12.25
C LYS A 253 -0.78 -24.75 -13.58
N ARG A 254 -1.61 -24.71 -14.63
CA ARG A 254 -1.22 -24.28 -15.97
C ARG A 254 -1.25 -22.77 -16.16
N TRP A 255 -2.31 -22.11 -15.70
CA TRP A 255 -2.51 -20.68 -15.93
C TRP A 255 -2.39 -19.83 -14.66
N GLY A 256 -2.71 -20.39 -13.51
CA GLY A 256 -2.81 -19.66 -12.25
C GLY A 256 -4.24 -19.65 -11.70
N ASP A 257 -4.35 -19.18 -10.47
CA ASP A 257 -5.59 -19.12 -9.69
C ASP A 257 -6.23 -17.72 -9.67
N TYR A 258 -5.55 -16.72 -10.24
CA TYR A 258 -6.07 -15.37 -10.44
C TYR A 258 -5.87 -14.90 -11.88
N TYR A 259 -6.58 -13.83 -12.25
CA TYR A 259 -6.32 -13.07 -13.49
C TYR A 259 -6.43 -11.57 -13.26
N VAL A 260 -5.70 -10.78 -14.06
CA VAL A 260 -5.73 -9.32 -14.03
C VAL A 260 -7.06 -8.85 -14.60
N ALA A 261 -7.99 -8.49 -13.72
CA ALA A 261 -9.32 -8.00 -14.09
C ALA A 261 -9.33 -6.48 -14.32
N GLY A 262 -8.37 -5.78 -13.73
CA GLY A 262 -8.26 -4.34 -13.86
C GLY A 262 -7.01 -3.73 -13.24
N TYR A 263 -6.96 -2.41 -13.34
CA TYR A 263 -5.95 -1.53 -12.76
C TYR A 263 -6.62 -0.55 -11.82
N ARG A 264 -5.92 -0.22 -10.73
CA ARG A 264 -6.24 0.95 -9.94
C ARG A 264 -5.34 2.10 -10.36
N ILE A 265 -5.98 3.21 -10.71
CA ILE A 265 -5.33 4.39 -11.25
C ILE A 265 -5.13 5.39 -10.12
N GLY A 266 -3.93 5.93 -10.00
CA GLY A 266 -3.60 6.85 -8.93
C GLY A 266 -2.11 7.11 -8.80
N GLY A 267 -1.73 7.51 -7.59
CA GLY A 267 -0.35 7.71 -7.19
C GLY A 267 -0.22 7.69 -5.66
N ASP A 268 0.98 7.35 -5.21
CA ASP A 268 1.37 7.38 -3.81
C ASP A 268 2.71 8.10 -3.72
N SER A 269 2.85 8.93 -2.69
CA SER A 269 4.14 9.48 -2.31
C SER A 269 4.24 9.58 -0.81
N GLY A 270 5.40 9.17 -0.31
CA GLY A 270 5.67 9.14 1.12
C GLY A 270 7.08 9.60 1.43
N VAL A 271 7.23 10.16 2.63
CA VAL A 271 8.50 10.52 3.24
C VAL A 271 8.48 10.00 4.66
N MET A 272 9.44 9.15 5.01
CA MET A 272 9.76 8.78 6.38
C MET A 272 11.13 9.34 6.72
N MET A 273 11.21 9.94 7.89
CA MET A 273 12.46 10.24 8.57
C MET A 273 12.51 9.47 9.87
N SER A 274 13.65 8.87 10.18
CA SER A 274 13.89 8.26 11.47
C SER A 274 15.23 8.67 12.05
N ILE A 275 15.32 8.59 13.37
CA ILE A 275 16.52 8.96 14.12
C ILE A 275 16.85 7.80 15.06
N GLY A 276 18.06 7.28 14.88
CA GLY A 276 18.67 6.29 15.77
C GLY A 276 19.67 6.97 16.71
N SER A 277 19.65 6.60 17.98
CA SER A 277 20.63 7.03 18.98
C SER A 277 21.03 5.91 19.93
N HIS A 278 22.29 5.92 20.36
CA HIS A 278 22.77 5.09 21.47
C HIS A 278 22.53 5.74 22.85
N ARG A 279 22.05 7.00 22.93
CA ARG A 279 21.80 7.74 24.19
C ARG A 279 20.43 8.44 24.18
N LYS A 280 19.53 8.04 25.11
CA LYS A 280 18.11 8.45 25.11
C LYS A 280 17.87 9.95 25.35
N ASN A 281 18.49 10.58 26.35
CA ASN A 281 17.99 11.87 26.87
C ASN A 281 18.31 13.11 26.02
N THR A 282 19.48 13.20 25.38
CA THR A 282 19.84 14.36 24.52
C THR A 282 19.18 14.28 23.14
N SER A 283 18.74 13.08 22.76
CA SER A 283 18.18 12.81 21.43
C SER A 283 16.77 13.38 21.24
N GLU A 284 15.95 13.48 22.29
CA GLU A 284 14.53 13.85 22.17
C GLU A 284 14.32 15.30 21.70
N SER A 285 14.99 16.29 22.29
CA SER A 285 14.83 17.71 21.91
C SER A 285 15.26 18.01 20.47
N VAL A 286 16.39 17.41 20.07
CA VAL A 286 16.93 17.50 18.70
C VAL A 286 16.00 16.80 17.71
N THR A 287 15.48 15.63 18.10
CA THR A 287 14.53 14.84 17.32
C THR A 287 13.26 15.63 17.04
N ILE A 288 12.65 16.24 18.06
CA ILE A 288 11.44 17.06 17.91
C ILE A 288 11.70 18.25 16.98
N SER A 289 12.83 18.94 17.16
CA SER A 289 13.18 20.13 16.35
C SER A 289 13.36 19.80 14.86
N ILE A 290 14.04 18.68 14.54
CA ILE A 290 14.23 18.29 13.14
C ILE A 290 12.90 17.82 12.54
N LYS A 291 12.11 17.02 13.27
CA LYS A 291 10.77 16.61 12.84
C LYS A 291 9.89 17.79 12.49
N VAL A 292 9.80 18.79 13.37
CA VAL A 292 8.99 20.00 13.12
C VAL A 292 9.45 20.72 11.85
N LYS A 293 10.77 20.92 11.68
CA LYS A 293 11.34 21.59 10.49
C LYS A 293 11.14 20.81 9.18
N VAL A 294 11.11 19.48 9.25
CA VAL A 294 10.99 18.60 8.09
C VAL A 294 9.54 18.30 7.74
N LEU A 295 8.62 18.25 8.69
CA LEU A 295 7.24 17.80 8.46
C LEU A 295 6.24 18.94 8.33
N PHE A 296 6.50 20.07 9.01
CA PHE A 296 5.65 21.26 8.96
C PHE A 296 6.21 22.36 8.07
N PHE A 297 7.33 22.09 7.38
CA PHE A 297 7.94 22.88 6.31
C PHE A 297 7.91 24.41 6.49
N THR A 298 7.93 24.90 7.74
CA THR A 298 8.01 26.33 8.03
C THR A 298 9.49 26.70 8.02
N ILE A 299 9.96 27.20 6.88
CA ILE A 299 11.30 27.76 6.79
C ILE A 299 11.27 29.11 7.49
N GLN A 300 11.71 29.14 8.75
CA GLN A 300 12.60 30.23 9.12
C GLN A 300 14.02 29.76 8.82
N ASP A 301 14.76 30.60 8.11
CA ASP A 301 16.15 30.43 7.64
C ASP A 301 17.19 30.24 8.77
N SER A 302 16.75 29.98 10.00
CA SER A 302 17.61 29.75 11.16
C SER A 302 17.89 28.26 11.36
N TRP A 303 18.66 27.66 10.44
CA TRP A 303 19.47 26.50 10.83
C TRP A 303 20.73 27.00 11.55
N SER A 304 20.57 27.46 12.79
CA SER A 304 21.71 27.82 13.63
C SER A 304 22.54 26.57 13.95
N LYS A 305 23.74 26.51 13.40
CA LYS A 305 24.73 25.45 13.65
C LYS A 305 25.26 25.59 15.08
N SER A 306 24.66 24.89 16.03
CA SER A 306 25.28 24.61 17.32
C SER A 306 25.04 23.14 17.64
N TRP A 307 25.80 22.27 16.95
CA TRP A 307 25.80 20.85 17.29
C TRP A 307 26.81 20.62 18.41
N SER A 308 26.35 20.13 19.56
CA SER A 308 27.25 19.66 20.60
C SER A 308 27.87 18.30 20.20
N GLN A 309 29.04 17.94 20.75
CA GLN A 309 29.67 16.63 20.50
C GLN A 309 28.74 15.43 20.80
N ALA A 310 27.74 15.59 21.67
CA ALA A 310 26.75 14.55 21.98
C ALA A 310 25.72 14.32 20.84
N GLU A 311 25.60 15.26 19.91
CA GLU A 311 24.65 15.21 18.79
C GLU A 311 25.28 14.62 17.52
N ALA A 312 26.61 14.56 17.45
CA ALA A 312 27.35 13.95 16.33
C ALA A 312 27.14 12.42 16.21
N ASP A 313 26.73 11.77 17.31
CA ASP A 313 26.44 10.32 17.35
C ASP A 313 25.03 9.97 16.83
N LEU A 314 24.19 10.97 16.53
CA LEU A 314 22.84 10.73 16.02
C LEU A 314 22.87 10.35 14.53
N ARG A 315 22.16 9.28 14.18
CA ARG A 315 21.96 8.87 12.78
C ARG A 315 20.57 9.29 12.34
N VAL A 316 20.51 10.06 11.25
CA VAL A 316 19.28 10.39 10.54
C VAL A 316 19.16 9.46 9.33
N THR A 317 18.04 8.75 9.27
CA THR A 317 17.67 7.87 8.17
C THR A 317 16.49 8.51 7.45
N LEU A 318 16.58 8.66 6.13
CA LEU A 318 15.51 9.19 5.29
C LEU A 318 15.08 8.11 4.29
N SER A 319 13.78 8.00 4.07
CA SER A 319 13.19 7.13 3.05
C SER A 319 12.05 7.85 2.37
N CYS A 320 12.13 8.02 1.06
CA CYS A 320 11.11 8.72 0.30
C CYS A 320 10.76 7.92 -0.95
N PHE A 321 9.51 8.01 -1.41
CA PHE A 321 9.12 7.44 -2.68
C PHE A 321 8.02 8.24 -3.38
N SER A 322 7.90 8.02 -4.69
CA SER A 322 6.80 8.48 -5.54
C SER A 322 6.53 7.43 -6.60
N THR A 323 5.34 6.82 -6.59
CA THR A 323 4.98 5.77 -7.56
C THR A 323 4.81 6.34 -8.97
N VAL A 324 4.31 7.56 -9.10
CA VAL A 324 4.10 8.24 -10.39
C VAL A 324 5.42 8.54 -11.10
N GLU A 325 6.49 8.83 -10.33
CA GLU A 325 7.84 9.07 -10.86
C GLU A 325 8.67 7.79 -10.93
N GLY A 326 8.22 6.69 -10.30
CA GLY A 326 9.05 5.52 -10.08
C GLY A 326 10.31 5.84 -9.26
N ALA A 327 10.25 6.85 -8.40
CA ALA A 327 11.38 7.32 -7.61
C ALA A 327 11.37 6.70 -6.21
N PHE A 328 12.53 6.23 -5.77
CA PHE A 328 12.80 5.81 -4.39
C PHE A 328 14.15 6.41 -3.95
N VAL A 329 14.18 7.02 -2.77
CA VAL A 329 15.36 7.64 -2.18
C VAL A 329 15.52 7.08 -0.77
N GLN A 330 16.69 6.54 -0.48
CA GLN A 330 17.05 6.03 0.84
C GLN A 330 18.42 6.56 1.21
N GLU A 331 18.51 7.28 2.32
CA GLU A 331 19.74 7.92 2.76
C GLU A 331 19.95 7.73 4.25
N ASN A 332 21.19 7.50 4.66
CA ASN A 332 21.58 7.34 6.05
C ASN A 332 22.76 8.28 6.32
N VAL A 333 22.52 9.33 7.11
CA VAL A 333 23.53 10.34 7.41
C VAL A 333 23.64 10.64 8.89
N GLN A 334 24.86 10.83 9.36
CA GLN A 334 25.09 11.36 10.70
C GLN A 334 24.63 12.81 10.79
N LEU A 335 24.15 13.18 11.96
CA LEU A 335 23.78 14.55 12.24
C LEU A 335 25.03 15.45 12.21
N GLY A 336 24.90 16.61 11.57
CA GLY A 336 26.05 17.50 11.30
C GLY A 336 26.82 17.18 10.01
N ASN A 337 26.50 16.08 9.31
CA ASN A 337 27.05 15.81 7.99
C ASN A 337 26.68 16.92 6.99
N PRO A 338 27.63 17.46 6.19
CA PRO A 338 27.35 18.55 5.24
C PRO A 338 26.38 18.17 4.13
N LYS A 339 26.11 16.88 3.89
CA LYS A 339 25.13 16.39 2.92
C LYS A 339 23.68 16.42 3.45
N LEU A 340 23.49 16.48 4.77
CA LEU A 340 22.15 16.44 5.39
C LEU A 340 21.20 17.51 4.84
N PRO A 341 21.60 18.79 4.67
CA PRO A 341 20.71 19.80 4.08
C PRO A 341 20.25 19.44 2.66
N GLY A 342 21.12 18.86 1.83
CA GLY A 342 20.77 18.42 0.48
C GLY A 342 19.75 17.29 0.48
N ILE A 343 19.93 16.32 1.40
CA ILE A 343 19.00 15.19 1.58
C ILE A 343 17.62 15.67 2.05
N LEU A 344 17.59 16.62 3.00
CA LEU A 344 16.33 17.21 3.45
C LEU A 344 15.65 18.04 2.36
N GLN A 345 16.44 18.72 1.51
CA GLN A 345 15.91 19.41 0.33
C GLN A 345 15.32 18.44 -0.69
N GLN A 346 15.92 17.26 -0.87
CA GLN A 346 15.36 16.21 -1.72
C GLN A 346 14.05 15.67 -1.15
N ALA A 347 13.99 15.40 0.16
CA ALA A 347 12.77 14.98 0.86
C ALA A 347 11.63 16.00 0.67
N ARG A 348 11.95 17.29 0.83
CA ARG A 348 11.04 18.42 0.57
C ARG A 348 10.49 18.38 -0.85
N SER A 349 11.37 18.20 -1.83
CA SER A 349 10.97 18.18 -3.23
C SER A 349 9.97 17.05 -3.51
N ILE A 350 10.16 15.86 -2.91
CA ILE A 350 9.24 14.73 -3.06
C ILE A 350 7.91 15.04 -2.38
N HIS A 351 7.92 15.58 -1.16
CA HIS A 351 6.70 15.97 -0.46
C HIS A 351 5.90 17.06 -1.19
N GLN A 352 6.55 18.09 -1.71
CA GLN A 352 5.88 19.14 -2.50
C GLN A 352 5.23 18.57 -3.76
N ARG A 353 5.89 17.61 -4.42
CA ARG A 353 5.29 16.92 -5.58
C ARG A 353 4.11 16.03 -5.18
N ALA A 354 4.12 15.48 -3.97
CA ALA A 354 2.97 14.75 -3.41
C ALA A 354 1.73 15.64 -3.25
N GLN A 355 1.89 16.95 -3.02
CA GLN A 355 0.77 17.90 -2.97
C GLN A 355 0.15 18.14 -4.35
N GLY A 356 0.95 18.07 -5.43
CA GLY A 356 0.51 18.19 -6.83
C GLY A 356 0.15 16.86 -7.50
N LEU A 357 -0.14 15.82 -6.71
CA LEU A 357 -0.35 14.46 -7.21
C LEU A 357 -1.60 14.34 -8.08
N THR A 358 -2.70 14.99 -7.68
CA THR A 358 -3.95 15.06 -8.44
C THR A 358 -3.74 15.63 -9.84
N ASP A 359 -3.13 16.81 -9.94
CA ASP A 359 -2.87 17.48 -11.23
C ASP A 359 -1.94 16.65 -12.12
N THR A 360 -0.94 16.00 -11.52
CA THR A 360 0.02 15.18 -12.24
C THR A 360 -0.66 13.94 -12.83
N ILE A 361 -1.54 13.29 -12.07
CA ILE A 361 -2.27 12.10 -12.53
C ILE A 361 -3.30 12.49 -13.59
N GLN A 362 -4.07 13.57 -13.37
CA GLN A 362 -5.03 14.05 -14.36
C GLN A 362 -4.34 14.37 -15.69
N ARG A 363 -3.21 15.09 -15.65
CA ARG A 363 -2.41 15.41 -16.84
C ARG A 363 -1.96 14.15 -17.60
N LYS A 364 -1.55 13.10 -16.88
CA LYS A 364 -1.15 11.82 -17.49
C LYS A 364 -2.35 11.09 -18.12
N LEU A 365 -3.51 11.12 -17.48
CA LEU A 365 -4.74 10.54 -18.04
C LEU A 365 -5.17 11.28 -19.32
N ASP A 366 -5.13 12.61 -19.31
CA ASP A 366 -5.45 13.44 -20.46
C ASP A 366 -4.49 13.15 -21.64
N GLN A 367 -3.18 13.02 -21.36
CA GLN A 367 -2.18 12.67 -22.36
C GLN A 367 -2.40 11.30 -23.01
N ILE A 368 -2.91 10.32 -22.25
CA ILE A 368 -3.24 8.97 -22.75
C ILE A 368 -4.62 8.97 -23.43
N GLY A 369 -5.44 9.99 -23.21
CA GLY A 369 -6.81 10.09 -23.72
C GLY A 369 -7.81 9.25 -22.93
N VAL A 370 -7.54 9.00 -21.64
CA VAL A 370 -8.47 8.30 -20.73
C VAL A 370 -9.30 9.35 -20.01
N SER A 371 -10.61 9.32 -20.23
CA SER A 371 -11.57 10.22 -19.58
C SER A 371 -12.81 9.44 -19.14
N ASN A 372 -13.68 10.08 -18.35
CA ASN A 372 -14.98 9.50 -18.02
C ASN A 372 -15.78 9.18 -19.30
N ASP A 373 -16.62 8.14 -19.22
CA ASP A 373 -17.59 7.74 -20.25
C ASP A 373 -16.99 7.28 -21.60
N LYS A 374 -15.67 7.18 -21.72
CA LYS A 374 -15.00 6.62 -22.91
C LYS A 374 -14.56 5.18 -22.67
N SER A 375 -14.65 4.39 -23.73
CA SER A 375 -14.01 3.09 -23.77
C SER A 375 -12.50 3.25 -23.70
N VAL A 376 -11.84 2.39 -22.92
CA VAL A 376 -10.38 2.36 -22.83
C VAL A 376 -9.88 1.32 -23.83
N THR A 377 -8.87 1.65 -24.63
CA THR A 377 -8.27 0.69 -25.57
C THR A 377 -7.13 -0.11 -24.90
N ILE A 378 -6.70 -1.19 -25.54
CA ILE A 378 -5.57 -2.01 -25.06
C ILE A 378 -4.27 -1.19 -25.08
N GLU A 379 -4.09 -0.33 -26.08
CA GLU A 379 -2.95 0.57 -26.20
C GLU A 379 -2.94 1.60 -25.06
N GLN A 380 -4.11 2.14 -24.70
CA GLN A 380 -4.24 3.03 -23.56
C GLN A 380 -3.92 2.32 -22.24
N CYS A 381 -4.35 1.07 -22.06
CA CYS A 381 -3.96 0.23 -20.91
C CYS A 381 -2.44 0.08 -20.79
N ALA A 382 -1.74 -0.16 -21.91
CA ALA A 382 -0.28 -0.21 -21.92
C ALA A 382 0.34 1.17 -21.59
N GLY A 383 -0.25 2.26 -22.09
CA GLY A 383 0.14 3.63 -21.77
C GLY A 383 -0.01 3.97 -20.27
N LEU A 384 -1.11 3.53 -19.66
CA LEU A 384 -1.35 3.70 -18.22
C LEU A 384 -0.26 3.01 -17.39
N CYS A 385 0.09 1.77 -17.71
CA CYS A 385 1.17 1.07 -17.02
C CYS A 385 2.50 1.82 -17.17
N LYS A 386 2.90 2.14 -18.41
CA LYS A 386 4.19 2.78 -18.71
C LYS A 386 4.32 4.18 -18.10
N SER A 387 3.21 4.91 -17.96
CA SER A 387 3.20 6.26 -17.37
C SER A 387 3.32 6.27 -15.85
N GLY A 388 3.23 5.11 -15.18
CA GLY A 388 3.37 5.00 -13.72
C GLY A 388 2.10 5.35 -12.93
N VAL A 389 0.96 5.57 -13.59
CA VAL A 389 -0.32 5.87 -12.90
C VAL A 389 -1.07 4.62 -12.45
N VAL A 390 -0.64 3.43 -12.86
CA VAL A 390 -1.18 2.18 -12.33
C VAL A 390 -0.49 1.87 -11.01
N VAL A 391 -1.17 2.16 -9.91
CA VAL A 391 -0.65 1.93 -8.55
C VAL A 391 -0.86 0.50 -8.06
N GLU A 392 -1.97 -0.12 -8.46
CA GLU A 392 -2.31 -1.48 -8.07
C GLU A 392 -2.90 -2.27 -9.24
N LEU A 393 -2.59 -3.56 -9.32
CA LEU A 393 -3.34 -4.52 -10.13
C LEU A 393 -4.50 -5.08 -9.33
N LEU A 394 -5.67 -5.18 -9.96
CA LEU A 394 -6.86 -5.84 -9.43
C LEU A 394 -6.92 -7.26 -9.99
N LEU A 395 -6.61 -8.24 -9.14
CA LEU A 395 -6.60 -9.66 -9.49
C LEU A 395 -7.83 -10.36 -8.94
N TYR A 396 -8.61 -10.97 -9.83
CA TYR A 396 -9.83 -11.68 -9.45
C TYR A 396 -9.58 -13.19 -9.47
N PRO A 397 -10.13 -13.95 -8.50
CA PRO A 397 -9.95 -15.40 -8.47
C PRO A 397 -10.66 -16.03 -9.67
N VAL A 398 -10.03 -17.02 -10.29
CA VAL A 398 -10.59 -17.71 -11.45
C VAL A 398 -11.89 -18.43 -11.13
N GLU A 399 -12.10 -18.82 -9.87
CA GLU A 399 -13.35 -19.43 -9.41
C GLU A 399 -14.57 -18.50 -9.50
N ASN A 400 -14.37 -17.19 -9.67
CA ASN A 400 -15.46 -16.25 -9.92
C ASN A 400 -15.88 -16.22 -11.39
N LEU A 401 -15.16 -16.90 -12.29
CA LEU A 401 -15.56 -17.03 -13.68
C LEU A 401 -16.81 -17.91 -13.78
N ARG A 402 -17.86 -17.39 -14.43
CA ARG A 402 -19.16 -18.07 -14.55
C ARG A 402 -19.05 -19.46 -15.18
N GLU A 403 -18.18 -19.64 -16.17
CA GLU A 403 -17.96 -20.93 -16.83
C GLU A 403 -17.35 -21.98 -15.89
N LEU A 404 -16.49 -21.54 -14.96
CA LEU A 404 -15.94 -22.38 -13.90
C LEU A 404 -16.97 -22.72 -12.82
N GLN A 405 -17.86 -21.78 -12.49
CA GLN A 405 -18.96 -22.04 -11.57
C GLN A 405 -19.96 -23.03 -12.16
N TYR A 406 -20.29 -22.90 -13.44
CA TYR A 406 -21.14 -23.86 -14.15
C TYR A 406 -20.53 -25.26 -14.11
N TRP A 407 -19.22 -25.38 -14.35
CA TRP A 407 -18.52 -26.67 -14.25
C TRP A 407 -18.61 -27.31 -12.86
N LYS A 408 -18.51 -26.52 -11.77
CA LYS A 408 -18.65 -27.07 -10.40
C LYS A 408 -20.02 -27.68 -10.14
N THR A 409 -21.05 -27.23 -10.86
CA THR A 409 -22.42 -27.69 -10.72
C THR A 409 -22.85 -28.68 -11.80
N ASP A 410 -22.09 -28.80 -12.89
CA ASP A 410 -22.41 -29.67 -14.02
C ASP A 410 -22.01 -31.11 -13.69
N THR A 411 -22.99 -31.92 -13.32
CA THR A 411 -22.81 -33.36 -13.01
C THR A 411 -22.73 -34.23 -14.27
N ASN A 412 -22.76 -33.64 -15.47
CA ASN A 412 -22.62 -34.37 -16.73
C ASN A 412 -21.17 -34.80 -16.95
N VAL A 413 -20.74 -35.82 -16.23
CA VAL A 413 -19.60 -36.66 -16.63
C VAL A 413 -20.08 -37.48 -17.82
N ILE A 414 -19.84 -36.99 -19.03
CA ILE A 414 -19.88 -37.88 -20.21
C ILE A 414 -18.65 -38.78 -20.07
N CYS A 415 -18.85 -39.96 -19.47
CA CYS A 415 -17.89 -41.05 -19.55
C CYS A 415 -17.67 -41.36 -21.04
N MET A 416 -16.44 -41.17 -21.52
CA MET A 416 -16.01 -41.80 -22.77
C MET A 416 -15.52 -43.21 -22.48
#